data_AF-A0A919PV99-F1
#
_entry.id   AF-A0A919PV99-F1
#
_cell.length_a   1.000
_cell.length_b   1.000
_cell.length_c   1.000
_cell.angle_alpha   90.00
_cell.angle_beta   90.00
_cell.angle_gamma   90.00
#
_symmetry.space_group_name_H-M   'P 1'
#
loop_
_entity.id
_entity.type
_entity.pdbx_description
1 polymer ?
#
loop_
_entity_poly.entity_id
_entity_poly.type
_entity_poly.pdbx_seq_one_letter_code
_entity_poly.pdbx_strand_id
1 'polypeptide(L)'
;MAERVNRGPGRVLVAIYGVFALAATARASVQIATKFGDAPLAYTLSALAAAVYLVATVALARNHRRIALAACGFELLGVLTVGTLSIVDGEAFPDATVWSDYGQGYGYVPLVLPVVGLWWLLRGRRAP
;
A
#
# COMPACT_ATOMS: atom_id res chain seq x y z
N MET A 1 -37.39 2.14 5.96
CA MET A 1 -36.93 2.21 4.56
C MET A 1 -35.46 2.65 4.54
N ALA A 2 -34.58 1.76 4.98
CA ALA A 2 -33.14 2.00 5.18
C ALA A 2 -32.37 1.63 3.91
N GLU A 3 -32.69 2.28 2.78
CA GLU A 3 -32.29 1.76 1.46
C GLU A 3 -31.62 2.82 0.57
N ARG A 4 -30.65 3.56 1.13
CA ARG A 4 -29.64 4.31 0.36
C ARG A 4 -28.29 4.39 1.10
N VAL A 5 -27.80 3.28 1.65
CA VAL A 5 -26.42 3.24 2.17
C VAL A 5 -25.44 3.19 1.00
N ASN A 6 -25.07 4.36 0.48
CA ASN A 6 -23.69 4.71 0.11
C ASN A 6 -22.84 3.58 -0.54
N ARG A 7 -23.33 2.98 -1.65
CA ARG A 7 -22.63 1.94 -2.41
C ARG A 7 -21.83 2.56 -3.55
N GLY A 8 -20.55 2.86 -3.31
CA GLY A 8 -19.61 3.27 -4.36
C GLY A 8 -18.35 2.41 -4.35
N PRO A 9 -17.74 2.13 -5.53
CA PRO A 9 -16.49 1.36 -5.64
C PRO A 9 -15.32 1.99 -4.85
N GLY A 10 -15.33 3.31 -4.63
CA GLY A 10 -14.32 3.99 -3.82
C GLY A 10 -14.29 3.55 -2.35
N ARG A 11 -15.42 3.11 -1.79
CA ARG A 11 -15.48 2.64 -0.39
C ARG A 11 -14.85 1.26 -0.23
N VAL A 12 -14.90 0.42 -1.27
CA VAL A 12 -14.18 -0.85 -1.33
C VAL A 12 -12.68 -0.60 -1.38
N LEU A 13 -12.23 0.37 -2.19
CA LEU A 13 -10.82 0.76 -2.25
C LEU A 13 -10.29 1.22 -0.88
N VAL A 14 -11.03 2.09 -0.18
CA VAL A 14 -10.70 2.52 1.19
C VAL A 14 -10.63 1.34 2.15
N ALA A 15 -11.57 0.40 2.08
CA ALA A 15 -11.59 -0.76 2.97
C ALA A 15 -10.37 -1.67 2.75
N ILE A 16 -10.02 -1.93 1.49
CA ILE A 16 -8.84 -2.73 1.14
C ILE A 16 -7.57 -2.04 1.63
N TYR A 17 -7.42 -0.74 1.36
CA TYR A 17 -6.30 0.05 1.87
C TYR A 17 -6.22 0.02 3.39
N GLY A 18 -7.36 0.11 4.08
CA GLY A 18 -7.43 0.05 5.54
C GLY A 18 -6.98 -1.30 6.10
N VAL A 19 -7.39 -2.41 5.48
CA VAL A 19 -6.93 -3.76 5.86
C VAL A 19 -5.42 -3.88 5.65
N PHE A 20 -4.90 -3.42 4.52
CA PHE A 20 -3.45 -3.44 4.24
C PHE A 20 -2.67 -2.56 5.20
N ALA A 21 -3.19 -1.38 5.53
CA ALA A 21 -2.59 -0.47 6.51
C ALA A 21 -2.47 -1.15 7.87
N LEU A 22 -3.54 -1.78 8.36
CA LEU A 22 -3.53 -2.50 9.63
C LEU A 22 -2.57 -3.70 9.61
N ALA A 23 -2.64 -4.53 8.57
CA ALA A 23 -1.80 -5.72 8.44
C ALA A 23 -0.30 -5.36 8.34
N ALA A 24 0.05 -4.37 7.51
CA ALA A 24 1.42 -3.89 7.36
C ALA A 24 1.93 -3.23 8.64
N THR A 25 1.09 -2.45 9.34
CA THR A 25 1.47 -1.81 10.61
C THR A 25 1.75 -2.85 11.68
N ALA A 26 0.88 -3.86 11.83
CA ALA A 26 1.07 -4.95 12.79
C ALA A 26 2.36 -5.73 12.49
N ARG A 27 2.56 -6.13 11.23
CA ARG A 27 3.77 -6.84 10.78
C ARG A 27 5.03 -6.02 11.07
N ALA A 28 5.08 -4.77 10.61
CA ALA A 28 6.23 -3.90 10.78
C ALA A 28 6.54 -3.65 12.26
N SER A 29 5.51 -3.43 13.09
CA SER A 29 5.68 -3.25 14.54
C SER A 29 6.33 -4.46 15.21
N VAL A 30 5.88 -5.68 14.88
CA VAL A 30 6.46 -6.92 15.44
C VAL A 30 7.89 -7.11 14.95
N GLN A 31 8.14 -6.92 13.65
CA GLN A 31 9.47 -7.06 13.05
C GLN A 31 10.49 -6.12 13.69
N ILE A 32 10.14 -4.84 13.83
CA ILE A 32 11.00 -3.84 14.46
C ILE A 32 11.19 -4.13 15.96
N ALA A 33 10.14 -4.54 16.67
CA ALA A 33 10.24 -4.79 18.11
C ALA A 33 11.07 -6.03 18.46
N THR A 34 11.08 -7.05 17.60
CA THR A 34 11.63 -8.38 17.95
C THR A 34 12.89 -8.75 17.19
N LYS A 35 13.11 -8.22 15.98
CA LYS A 35 14.10 -8.74 15.04
C LYS A 35 14.89 -7.66 14.29
N PHE A 36 14.83 -6.39 14.70
CA PHE A 36 15.36 -5.27 13.91
C PHE A 36 16.79 -5.44 13.40
N GLY A 37 17.65 -6.14 14.15
CA GLY A 37 19.03 -6.42 13.77
C GLY A 37 19.20 -7.43 12.62
N ASP A 38 18.20 -8.25 12.33
CA ASP A 38 18.29 -9.33 11.35
C ASP A 38 18.18 -8.79 9.90
N ALA A 39 17.29 -7.81 9.69
CA ALA A 39 17.01 -7.24 8.37
C ALA A 39 16.53 -5.78 8.47
N PRO A 40 17.38 -4.85 8.93
CA PRO A 40 16.99 -3.47 9.24
C PRO A 40 16.41 -2.73 8.03
N LEU A 41 16.93 -2.96 6.83
CA LEU A 41 16.42 -2.38 5.59
C LEU A 41 15.01 -2.87 5.27
N ALA A 42 14.79 -4.19 5.29
CA ALA A 42 13.51 -4.81 4.99
C ALA A 42 12.39 -4.35 5.95
N TYR A 43 12.73 -4.21 7.23
CA TYR A 43 11.75 -3.83 8.24
C TYR A 43 11.43 -2.34 8.20
N THR A 44 12.42 -1.50 7.88
CA THR A 44 12.22 -0.07 7.64
C THR A 44 11.33 0.15 6.42
N LEU A 45 11.55 -0.58 5.33
CA LEU A 45 10.70 -0.54 4.14
C LEU A 45 9.29 -1.05 4.43
N SER A 46 9.13 -2.05 5.30
CA SER A 46 7.81 -2.52 5.73
C SER A 46 7.07 -1.47 6.57
N ALA A 47 7.77 -0.74 7.45
CA ALA A 47 7.19 0.38 8.20
C ALA A 47 6.83 1.56 7.30
N LEU A 48 7.66 1.86 6.30
CA LEU A 48 7.37 2.85 5.28
C LEU A 48 6.10 2.48 4.49
N ALA A 49 5.98 1.22 4.06
CA ALA A 49 4.79 0.73 3.37
C ALA A 49 3.53 0.88 4.24
N ALA A 50 3.62 0.54 5.53
CA ALA A 50 2.53 0.73 6.48
C ALA A 50 2.09 2.21 6.58
N ALA A 51 3.05 3.13 6.67
CA ALA A 51 2.77 4.57 6.69
C ALA A 51 2.08 5.04 5.40
N VAL A 52 2.55 4.58 4.23
CA VAL A 52 1.96 4.91 2.93
C VAL A 52 0.53 4.41 2.84
N TYR A 53 0.24 3.18 3.27
CA TYR A 53 -1.12 2.65 3.27
C TYR A 53 -2.04 3.39 4.23
N LEU A 54 -1.55 3.82 5.40
CA LEU A 54 -2.31 4.67 6.31
C LEU A 54 -2.66 6.01 5.64
N VAL A 55 -1.68 6.66 5.01
CA VAL A 55 -1.89 7.93 4.29
C VAL A 55 -2.89 7.74 3.14
N ALA A 56 -2.74 6.69 2.33
CA ALA A 56 -3.65 6.36 1.24
C ALA A 56 -5.08 6.13 1.76
N THR A 57 -5.23 5.35 2.84
CA THR A 57 -6.53 5.08 3.48
C THR A 57 -7.20 6.36 3.93
N VAL A 58 -6.49 7.19 4.70
CA VAL A 58 -7.04 8.45 5.25
C VAL A 58 -7.36 9.43 4.13
N ALA A 59 -6.47 9.56 3.13
CA ALA A 59 -6.67 10.45 2.01
C ALA A 59 -7.88 10.05 1.16
N LEU A 60 -8.06 8.76 0.88
CA LEU A 60 -9.24 8.25 0.16
C LEU A 60 -10.51 8.40 1.00
N ALA A 61 -10.46 8.07 2.30
CA ALA A 61 -11.61 8.20 3.20
C ALA A 61 -12.08 9.65 3.36
N ARG A 62 -11.14 10.62 3.39
CA ARG A 62 -11.46 12.06 3.45
C ARG A 62 -11.63 12.72 2.09
N ASN A 63 -11.54 11.97 1.00
CA ASN A 63 -11.65 12.49 -0.38
C ASN A 63 -10.55 13.53 -0.73
N HIS A 64 -9.38 13.45 -0.10
CA HIS A 64 -8.21 14.29 -0.36
C HIS A 64 -7.47 13.81 -1.62
N ARG A 65 -8.04 14.09 -2.78
CA ARG A 65 -7.61 13.54 -4.07
C ARG A 65 -6.13 13.73 -4.42
N ARG A 66 -5.54 14.89 -4.15
CA ARG A 66 -4.10 15.13 -4.42
C ARG A 66 -3.20 14.23 -3.58
N ILE A 67 -3.53 14.06 -2.31
CA ILE A 67 -2.77 13.20 -1.38
C ILE A 67 -2.97 11.73 -1.77
N ALA A 68 -4.20 11.34 -2.13
CA ALA A 68 -4.48 9.98 -2.58
C ALA A 68 -3.71 9.63 -3.87
N LEU A 69 -3.62 10.55 -4.84
CA LEU A 69 -2.80 10.37 -6.05
C LEU A 69 -1.31 10.23 -5.71
N ALA A 70 -0.78 11.10 -4.85
CA ALA A 70 0.61 11.04 -4.42
C ALA A 70 0.92 9.73 -3.68
N ALA A 71 0.04 9.29 -2.78
CA ALA A 71 0.19 8.05 -2.04
C ALA A 71 0.14 6.81 -2.95
N CYS A 72 -0.83 6.72 -3.86
CA CYS A 72 -0.89 5.61 -4.83
C CYS A 72 0.31 5.63 -5.78
N GLY A 73 0.77 6.81 -6.21
CA GLY A 73 1.97 6.93 -7.05
C GLY A 73 3.23 6.51 -6.31
N PHE A 74 3.38 6.91 -5.05
CA PHE A 74 4.51 6.51 -4.21
C PHE A 74 4.50 5.02 -3.91
N GLU A 75 3.34 4.44 -3.60
CA GLU A 75 3.18 3.00 -3.41
C GLU A 75 3.57 2.22 -4.67
N LEU A 76 3.10 2.64 -5.85
CA LEU A 76 3.46 2.00 -7.11
C LEU A 76 4.98 2.06 -7.36
N LEU A 77 5.60 3.21 -7.15
CA LEU A 77 7.04 3.37 -7.25
C LEU A 77 7.78 2.48 -6.24
N GLY A 78 7.30 2.41 -5.00
CA GLY A 78 7.84 1.56 -3.95
C GLY A 78 7.79 0.08 -4.32
N VAL A 79 6.64 -0.40 -4.79
CA VAL A 79 6.45 -1.81 -5.22
C VAL A 79 7.33 -2.16 -6.41
N LEU A 80 7.42 -1.29 -7.41
CA LEU A 80 8.28 -1.54 -8.57
C LEU A 80 9.76 -1.50 -8.21
N THR A 81 10.18 -0.54 -7.39
CA THR A 81 11.59 -0.38 -7.00
C THR A 81 12.01 -1.50 -6.06
N VAL A 82 11.31 -1.70 -4.94
CA VAL A 82 11.65 -2.72 -3.95
C VAL A 82 11.42 -4.13 -4.49
N GLY A 83 10.36 -4.36 -5.27
CA GLY A 83 10.12 -5.65 -5.92
C GLY A 83 11.22 -6.02 -6.92
N THR A 84 11.73 -5.05 -7.68
CA THR A 84 12.87 -5.30 -8.59
C THR A 84 14.17 -5.52 -7.82
N LEU A 85 14.43 -4.69 -6.81
CA LEU A 85 15.64 -4.81 -5.99
C LEU A 85 15.67 -6.14 -5.21
N SER A 86 14.53 -6.63 -4.70
CA SER A 86 14.48 -7.92 -4.01
C SER A 86 14.79 -9.11 -4.92
N ILE A 87 14.57 -8.99 -6.23
CA ILE A 87 14.87 -10.04 -7.22
C ILE A 87 16.34 -9.95 -7.66
N VAL A 88 16.81 -8.73 -7.91
CA VAL A 88 18.17 -8.47 -8.44
C VAL A 88 19.24 -8.62 -7.37
N ASP A 89 18.95 -8.20 -6.14
CA ASP A 89 19.88 -8.18 -5.01
C ASP A 89 19.21 -8.82 -3.78
N GLY A 90 18.99 -10.13 -3.86
CA GLY A 90 18.35 -10.88 -2.77
C GLY A 90 19.16 -10.86 -1.46
N GLU A 91 20.49 -10.70 -1.52
CA GLU A 91 21.33 -10.63 -0.31
C GLU A 91 21.08 -9.35 0.50
N ALA A 92 20.73 -8.23 -0.17
CA ALA A 92 20.31 -7.00 0.51
C ALA A 92 18.92 -7.12 1.18
N PHE A 93 18.14 -8.16 0.84
CA PHE A 93 16.81 -8.43 1.38
C PHE A 93 16.75 -9.81 2.05
N PRO A 94 17.45 -10.02 3.19
CA PRO A 94 17.44 -11.28 3.91
C PRO A 94 16.04 -11.65 4.43
N ASP A 95 15.14 -10.66 4.54
CA ASP A 95 13.72 -10.87 4.81
C ASP A 95 12.83 -10.13 3.80
N ALA A 96 11.68 -10.74 3.50
CA ALA A 96 10.68 -10.14 2.63
C ALA A 96 9.99 -8.93 3.28
N THR A 97 9.72 -7.93 2.45
CA THR A 97 8.89 -6.76 2.75
C THR A 97 7.49 -6.93 2.17
N VAL A 98 6.60 -5.96 2.42
CA VAL A 98 5.29 -5.93 1.75
C VAL A 98 5.41 -5.76 0.22
N TRP A 99 6.51 -5.19 -0.25
CA TRP A 99 6.75 -4.86 -1.65
C TRP A 99 7.68 -5.84 -2.36
N SER A 100 8.31 -6.77 -1.64
CA SER A 100 9.20 -7.78 -2.22
C SER A 100 8.45 -8.64 -3.25
N ASP A 101 9.14 -8.96 -4.34
CA ASP A 101 8.61 -9.71 -5.49
C ASP A 101 7.28 -9.12 -5.99
N TYR A 102 7.21 -7.79 -6.04
CA TYR A 102 6.02 -7.03 -6.42
C TYR A 102 4.77 -7.31 -5.56
N GLY A 103 4.98 -7.72 -4.31
CA GLY A 103 3.92 -8.10 -3.38
C GLY A 103 3.37 -9.51 -3.61
N GLN A 104 4.15 -10.43 -4.18
CA GLN A 104 3.76 -11.82 -4.41
C GLN A 104 3.22 -12.50 -3.13
N GLY A 105 3.84 -12.24 -1.97
CA GLY A 105 3.39 -12.77 -0.68
C GLY A 105 1.99 -12.32 -0.25
N TYR A 106 1.42 -11.34 -0.95
CA TYR A 106 0.09 -10.78 -0.75
C TYR A 106 -0.80 -10.97 -1.99
N GLY A 107 -0.43 -11.86 -2.92
CA GLY A 107 -1.16 -12.11 -4.16
C GLY A 107 -1.13 -10.93 -5.14
N TYR A 108 -0.02 -10.18 -5.17
CA TYR A 108 0.18 -8.99 -6.02
C TYR A 108 -0.76 -7.83 -5.75
N VAL A 109 -1.49 -7.87 -4.64
CA VAL A 109 -2.40 -6.80 -4.23
C VAL A 109 -1.68 -5.44 -4.11
N PRO A 110 -0.48 -5.33 -3.51
CA PRO A 110 0.31 -4.09 -3.49
C PRO A 110 0.61 -3.50 -4.87
N LEU A 111 0.71 -4.34 -5.91
CA LEU A 111 0.93 -3.85 -7.28
C LEU A 111 -0.36 -3.38 -7.94
N VAL A 112 -1.46 -4.11 -7.74
CA VAL A 112 -2.74 -3.85 -8.41
C VAL A 112 -3.50 -2.67 -7.78
N LEU A 113 -3.51 -2.57 -6.44
CA LEU A 113 -4.17 -1.50 -5.68
C LEU A 113 -3.85 -0.09 -6.18
N PRO A 114 -2.58 0.34 -6.24
CA PRO A 114 -2.23 1.69 -6.61
C PRO A 114 -2.56 1.98 -8.08
N VAL A 115 -2.47 0.99 -8.97
CA VAL A 115 -2.88 1.13 -10.37
C VAL A 115 -4.38 1.41 -10.47
N VAL A 116 -5.19 0.62 -9.76
CA VAL A 116 -6.66 0.81 -9.69
C VAL A 116 -7.00 2.15 -9.04
N GLY A 117 -6.31 2.52 -7.96
CA GLY A 117 -6.48 3.78 -7.26
C GLY A 117 -6.17 4.99 -8.15
N LEU A 118 -5.01 5.00 -8.82
CA LEU A 118 -4.64 6.04 -9.78
C LEU A 118 -5.65 6.13 -10.93
N TRP A 119 -6.01 5.00 -11.54
CA TRP A 119 -6.98 4.97 -12.63
C TRP A 119 -8.33 5.57 -12.22
N TRP A 120 -8.83 5.23 -11.03
CA TRP A 120 -10.08 5.75 -10.50
C TRP A 120 -10.01 7.26 -10.21
N LEU A 121 -8.94 7.71 -9.54
CA LEU A 121 -8.71 9.12 -9.20
C LEU A 121 -8.48 10.01 -10.44
N LEU A 122 -7.93 9.44 -11.52
CA LEU A 122 -7.74 10.12 -12.80
C LEU A 122 -9.03 10.17 -13.63
N ARG A 123 -9.85 9.11 -13.60
CA ARG A 123 -11.15 9.07 -14.31
C ARG A 123 -12.20 9.97 -13.68
N GLY A 124 -12.16 10.20 -12.37
CA GLY A 124 -13.01 11.19 -11.69
C GLY A 124 -12.85 12.65 -12.16
N ARG A 125 -11.95 12.93 -13.13
CA ARG A 125 -11.87 14.22 -13.86
C ARG A 125 -12.96 14.42 -14.91
N ARG A 126 -13.70 13.38 -15.30
CA ARG A 126 -14.60 13.38 -16.47
C ARG A 126 -16.10 13.41 -16.12
N ALA A 127 -16.48 14.05 -15.02
CA ALA A 127 -17.86 14.53 -14.91
C ALA A 127 -17.90 15.90 -15.61
N PRO A 128 -18.53 16.03 -16.79
CA PRO A 128 -18.77 17.33 -17.42
C PRO A 128 -19.66 18.21 -16.54
#